data_AF-V5GXF2-F1
#
_entry.id   AF-V5GXF2-F1
#
_cell.length_a   1.000
_cell.length_b   1.000
_cell.length_c   1.000
_cell.angle_alpha   90.00
_cell.angle_beta   90.00
_cell.angle_gamma   90.00
#
_symmetry.space_group_name_H-M   'P 1'
#
loop_
_entity.id
_entity.type
_entity.pdbx_description
1 polymer ?
#
loop_
_entity_poly.entity_id
_entity_poly.type
_entity_poly.pdbx_seq_one_letter_code
_entity_poly.pdbx_strand_id
1 'polypeptide(L)'
;TKYLGRLNLTFDDNGDLTYFAGQPELLDSSVPQEEDVLQLLEKYRPQIDALNSEVVGKSKVILDGDSIRCRHEECNFGNLIADAFVMYKASVSPETWTSAPIGLYNGGGIRTTIEPLDTGEITRGELLAAVPFGSTLLTVTLNGSDLIKTLEIGARSNGETSAGEFLQVSGLKVVYNMSQPALSRVVSVKARCGVCTIPTYEEVDPSAKLHHNHHQLFGHGWWGWPLRTY
;
A
#
# COMPACT_ATOMS: atom_id res chain seq x y z
N THR A 1 -17.09 8.84 -11.36
CA THR A 1 -15.95 9.50 -12.02
C THR A 1 -16.38 10.91 -12.41
N LYS A 2 -15.47 11.89 -12.34
CA LYS A 2 -15.82 13.33 -12.52
C LYS A 2 -15.78 13.80 -13.99
N TYR A 3 -15.04 13.10 -14.84
CA TYR A 3 -14.85 13.46 -16.24
C TYR A 3 -14.98 12.23 -17.14
N LEU A 4 -15.50 12.44 -18.35
CA LEU A 4 -15.46 11.50 -19.46
C LEU A 4 -14.41 11.96 -20.46
N GLY A 5 -13.41 11.11 -20.75
CA GLY A 5 -12.41 11.44 -21.76
C GLY A 5 -13.00 11.36 -23.16
N ARG A 6 -13.02 12.46 -23.90
CA ARG A 6 -13.44 12.50 -25.30
C ARG A 6 -12.27 12.91 -26.19
N LEU A 7 -11.93 12.06 -27.14
CA LEU A 7 -10.86 12.27 -28.11
C LEU A 7 -11.40 11.95 -29.51
N ASN A 8 -11.37 12.95 -30.38
CA ASN A 8 -11.68 12.81 -31.80
C ASN A 8 -10.36 12.58 -32.54
N LEU A 9 -10.32 11.50 -33.33
CA LEU A 9 -9.17 11.11 -34.13
C LEU A 9 -9.59 11.05 -35.60
N THR A 10 -8.75 11.56 -36.49
CA THR A 10 -8.93 11.42 -37.95
C THR A 10 -7.75 10.66 -38.51
N PHE A 11 -8.04 9.66 -39.33
CA PHE A 11 -7.05 8.86 -40.04
C PHE A 11 -7.22 9.06 -41.54
N ASP A 12 -6.14 8.93 -42.31
CA ASP A 12 -6.21 8.86 -43.76
C ASP A 12 -6.56 7.45 -44.27
N ASP A 13 -6.63 7.29 -45.59
CA ASP A 13 -6.98 6.02 -46.25
C ASP A 13 -5.92 4.92 -46.04
N ASN A 14 -4.69 5.28 -45.65
CA ASN A 14 -3.64 4.34 -45.29
C ASN A 14 -3.70 3.92 -43.81
N GLY A 15 -4.59 4.56 -43.02
CA GLY A 15 -4.71 4.36 -41.59
C GLY A 15 -3.75 5.21 -40.76
N ASP A 16 -3.09 6.21 -41.36
CA ASP A 16 -2.18 7.10 -40.64
C ASP A 16 -2.97 8.22 -39.94
N LEU A 17 -2.61 8.50 -38.68
CA LEU A 17 -3.26 9.54 -37.88
C LEU A 17 -2.89 10.92 -38.45
N THR A 18 -3.88 11.65 -38.94
CA THR A 18 -3.70 12.98 -39.54
C THR A 18 -4.15 14.11 -38.62
N TYR A 19 -5.05 13.85 -37.68
CA TYR A 19 -5.54 14.84 -36.73
C TYR A 19 -6.02 14.20 -35.44
N PHE A 20 -5.80 14.89 -34.32
CA PHE A 20 -6.42 14.57 -33.04
C PHE A 20 -6.80 15.84 -32.29
N ALA A 21 -7.97 15.82 -31.65
CA ALA A 21 -8.40 16.87 -30.72
C ALA A 21 -9.35 16.29 -29.68
N GLY A 22 -9.29 16.79 -28.45
CA GLY A 22 -10.13 16.30 -27.37
C GLY A 22 -10.07 17.18 -26.15
N GLN A 23 -11.09 17.05 -25.31
CA GLN A 23 -11.13 17.64 -23.97
C GLN A 23 -11.91 16.72 -23.05
N PRO A 24 -11.56 16.68 -21.75
CA PRO A 24 -12.37 15.95 -20.78
C PRO A 24 -13.74 16.64 -20.65
N GLU A 25 -14.81 15.88 -20.85
CA GLU A 25 -16.17 16.36 -20.60
C GLU A 25 -16.48 16.21 -19.11
N LEU A 26 -16.85 17.32 -18.47
CA LEU A 26 -17.26 17.31 -17.07
C LEU A 26 -18.64 16.66 -16.96
N LEU A 27 -18.76 15.61 -16.14
CA LEU A 27 -20.03 14.96 -15.84
C LEU A 27 -20.65 15.65 -14.63
N ASP A 28 -21.33 16.77 -14.86
CA ASP A 28 -22.08 17.52 -13.85
C ASP A 28 -23.60 17.24 -13.95
N SER A 29 -24.40 17.98 -13.19
CA SER A 29 -25.86 17.82 -13.15
C SER A 29 -26.58 18.20 -14.45
N SER A 30 -25.89 18.80 -15.44
CA SER A 30 -26.47 19.10 -16.76
C SER A 30 -26.57 17.86 -17.65
N VAL A 31 -25.81 16.81 -17.36
CA VAL A 31 -25.90 15.52 -18.07
C VAL A 31 -26.99 14.67 -17.40
N PRO A 32 -28.08 14.32 -18.10
CA PRO A 32 -29.14 13.51 -17.53
C PRO A 32 -28.62 12.11 -17.20
N GLN A 33 -29.09 11.56 -16.09
CA GLN A 33 -28.82 10.18 -15.70
C GLN A 33 -29.82 9.27 -16.40
N GLU A 34 -29.32 8.18 -16.99
CA GLU A 34 -30.17 7.19 -17.67
C GLU A 34 -31.00 6.39 -16.66
N GLU A 35 -32.31 6.31 -16.90
CA GLU A 35 -33.29 5.79 -15.96
C GLU A 35 -33.12 4.28 -15.69
N ASP A 36 -32.76 3.51 -16.71
CA ASP A 36 -32.50 2.07 -16.58
C ASP A 36 -31.27 1.78 -15.71
N VAL A 37 -30.22 2.61 -15.81
CA VAL A 37 -29.04 2.55 -14.94
C VAL A 37 -29.40 2.94 -13.51
N LEU A 38 -30.24 3.96 -13.32
CA LEU A 38 -30.71 4.37 -11.99
C LEU A 38 -31.49 3.25 -11.29
N GLN A 39 -32.43 2.61 -12.00
CA GLN A 39 -33.19 1.48 -11.46
C GLN A 39 -32.28 0.30 -11.09
N LEU A 40 -31.25 0.04 -11.90
CA LEU A 40 -30.25 -0.97 -11.58
C LEU A 40 -29.44 -0.60 -10.33
N LEU A 41 -29.06 0.66 -10.18
CA LEU A 41 -28.38 1.15 -8.98
C LEU A 41 -29.25 1.01 -7.74
N GLU A 42 -30.53 1.40 -7.80
CA GLU A 42 -31.47 1.28 -6.68
C GLU A 42 -31.65 -0.16 -6.22
N LYS A 43 -31.63 -1.12 -7.16
CA LYS A 43 -31.71 -2.55 -6.83
C LYS A 43 -30.53 -3.05 -5.98
N TYR A 44 -29.31 -2.60 -6.27
CA TYR A 44 -28.10 -3.10 -5.60
C TYR A 44 -27.60 -2.20 -4.45
N ARG A 45 -27.95 -0.92 -4.47
CA ARG A 45 -27.51 0.08 -3.48
C ARG A 45 -27.77 -0.35 -2.03
N PRO A 46 -28.94 -0.89 -1.64
CA PRO A 46 -29.18 -1.27 -0.24
C PRO A 46 -28.20 -2.34 0.28
N GLN A 47 -27.81 -3.31 -0.55
CA GLN A 47 -26.86 -4.35 -0.15
C GLN A 47 -25.44 -3.79 0.00
N ILE A 48 -25.05 -2.89 -0.90
CA ILE A 48 -23.74 -2.23 -0.86
C ILE A 48 -23.67 -1.27 0.34
N ASP A 49 -24.73 -0.51 0.60
CA ASP A 49 -24.81 0.43 1.72
C ASP A 49 -24.72 -0.32 3.06
N ALA A 50 -25.43 -1.43 3.21
CA ALA A 50 -25.35 -2.27 4.40
C ALA A 50 -23.92 -2.79 4.65
N LEU A 51 -23.22 -3.23 3.59
CA LEU A 51 -21.82 -3.66 3.69
C LEU A 51 -20.88 -2.49 4.00
N ASN A 52 -21.13 -1.31 3.44
CA ASN A 52 -20.29 -0.14 3.66
C ASN A 52 -20.46 0.44 5.06
N SER A 53 -21.66 0.36 5.65
CA SER A 53 -21.97 0.89 6.98
C SER A 53 -21.61 -0.06 8.13
N GLU A 54 -21.14 -1.27 7.85
CA GLU A 54 -20.67 -2.20 8.88
C GLU A 54 -19.50 -1.59 9.66
N VAL A 55 -19.67 -1.40 10.97
CA VAL A 55 -18.59 -0.93 11.86
C VAL A 55 -17.62 -2.08 12.13
N VAL A 56 -16.38 -1.91 11.70
CA VAL A 56 -15.31 -2.94 11.80
C VAL A 56 -14.36 -2.68 12.97
N GLY A 57 -14.41 -1.49 13.55
CA GLY A 57 -13.58 -1.13 14.69
C GLY A 57 -13.77 0.32 15.10
N LYS A 58 -12.92 0.77 16.03
CA LYS A 58 -12.87 2.16 16.46
C LYS A 58 -11.42 2.64 16.55
N SER A 59 -11.18 3.91 16.23
CA SER A 59 -9.92 4.59 16.48
C SER A 59 -10.17 5.91 17.22
N LYS A 60 -9.22 6.25 18.09
CA LYS A 60 -9.22 7.54 18.81
C LYS A 60 -8.35 8.60 18.12
N VAL A 61 -7.71 8.23 17.02
CA VAL A 61 -6.83 9.09 16.24
C VAL A 61 -7.20 9.01 14.77
N ILE A 62 -6.93 10.09 14.04
CA ILE A 62 -6.99 10.09 12.58
C ILE A 62 -6.02 9.05 12.05
N LEU A 63 -6.47 8.17 11.16
CA LEU A 63 -5.60 7.26 10.43
C LEU A 63 -5.16 7.96 9.17
N ASP A 64 -4.02 8.62 9.25
CA ASP A 64 -3.52 9.47 8.19
C ASP A 64 -2.99 8.65 7.03
N GLY A 65 -3.69 8.75 5.91
CA GLY A 65 -3.37 8.12 4.63
C GLY A 65 -2.98 9.13 3.57
N ASP A 66 -2.53 10.33 3.97
CA ASP A 66 -2.12 11.37 3.04
C ASP A 66 -1.01 10.88 2.10
N SER A 67 -1.20 11.15 0.81
CA SER A 67 -0.31 10.67 -0.23
C SER A 67 1.06 11.36 -0.23
N ILE A 68 1.18 12.55 0.34
CA ILE A 68 2.46 13.24 0.47
C ILE A 68 3.22 12.60 1.64
N ARG A 69 2.57 12.41 2.78
CA ARG A 69 3.18 11.80 3.98
C ARG A 69 3.53 10.33 3.77
N CYS A 70 2.54 9.46 3.58
CA CYS A 70 2.75 8.00 3.54
C CYS A 70 3.68 7.52 2.40
N ARG A 71 3.98 8.36 1.41
CA ARG A 71 4.85 8.01 0.28
C ARG A 71 6.28 8.55 0.40
N HIS A 72 6.60 9.29 1.46
CA HIS A 72 7.93 9.87 1.67
C HIS A 72 8.44 9.71 3.11
N GLU A 73 7.54 9.57 4.08
CA GLU A 73 7.86 9.42 5.49
C GLU A 73 6.91 8.44 6.19
N GLU A 74 7.18 8.16 7.47
CA GLU A 74 6.35 7.30 8.30
C GLU A 74 4.95 7.91 8.49
N CYS A 75 3.91 7.10 8.31
CA CYS A 75 2.54 7.50 8.62
C CYS A 75 1.85 6.46 9.50
N ASN A 76 0.99 6.91 10.41
CA ASN A 76 0.39 6.03 11.42
C ASN A 76 -0.56 4.99 10.82
N PHE A 77 -1.22 5.30 9.70
CA PHE A 77 -2.06 4.32 9.00
C PHE A 77 -1.20 3.21 8.38
N GLY A 78 -0.05 3.56 7.82
CA GLY A 78 0.95 2.62 7.34
C GLY A 78 1.42 1.67 8.44
N ASN A 79 1.73 2.22 9.63
CA ASN A 79 2.10 1.44 10.80
C ASN A 79 0.99 0.47 11.21
N LEU A 80 -0.26 0.94 11.29
CA LEU A 80 -1.42 0.10 11.63
C LEU A 80 -1.56 -1.09 10.68
N ILE A 81 -1.43 -0.86 9.37
CA ILE A 81 -1.54 -1.91 8.35
C ILE A 81 -0.39 -2.92 8.49
N ALA A 82 0.84 -2.45 8.59
CA ALA A 82 2.01 -3.31 8.72
C ALA A 82 1.99 -4.12 10.03
N ASP A 83 1.53 -3.51 11.13
CA ASP A 83 1.33 -4.20 12.41
C ASP A 83 0.23 -5.26 12.31
N ALA A 84 -0.89 -4.97 11.64
CA ALA A 84 -1.96 -5.93 11.41
C ALA A 84 -1.47 -7.18 10.65
N PHE A 85 -0.56 -7.02 9.69
CA PHE A 85 0.05 -8.16 9.00
C PHE A 85 0.86 -9.05 9.94
N VAL A 86 1.73 -8.45 10.78
CA VAL A 86 2.52 -9.21 11.75
C VAL A 86 1.62 -9.88 12.78
N MET A 87 0.59 -9.17 13.29
CA MET A 87 -0.37 -9.72 14.25
C MET A 87 -1.12 -10.92 13.67
N TYR A 88 -1.59 -10.84 12.42
CA TYR A 88 -2.24 -11.96 11.75
C TYR A 88 -1.31 -13.17 11.68
N LYS A 89 -0.04 -12.99 11.27
CA LYS A 89 0.91 -14.11 11.17
C LYS A 89 1.28 -14.68 12.53
N ALA A 90 1.40 -13.84 13.57
CA ALA A 90 1.60 -14.30 14.94
C ALA A 90 0.43 -15.18 15.41
N SER A 91 -0.82 -14.82 15.06
CA SER A 91 -2.00 -15.59 15.47
C SER A 91 -2.09 -17.01 14.90
N VAL A 92 -1.35 -17.29 13.82
CA VAL A 92 -1.33 -18.60 13.14
C VAL A 92 0.04 -19.29 13.21
N SER A 93 0.97 -18.76 14.00
CA SER A 93 2.32 -19.32 14.13
C SER A 93 2.38 -20.37 15.25
N PRO A 94 2.82 -21.62 14.97
CA PRO A 94 2.73 -22.71 15.95
C PRO A 94 3.92 -22.84 16.91
N GLU A 95 5.14 -22.49 16.49
CA GLU A 95 6.38 -22.83 17.21
C GLU A 95 7.11 -21.63 17.82
N THR A 96 7.05 -20.48 17.14
CA THR A 96 7.63 -19.22 17.60
C THR A 96 6.52 -18.18 17.75
N TRP A 97 6.83 -17.04 18.38
CA TRP A 97 5.84 -15.96 18.50
C TRP A 97 5.35 -15.47 17.12
N THR A 98 6.22 -15.52 16.11
CA THR A 98 5.83 -15.45 14.69
C THR A 98 6.94 -15.97 13.79
N SER A 99 6.59 -16.59 12.66
CA SER A 99 7.53 -16.88 11.57
C SER A 99 7.81 -15.67 10.66
N ALA A 100 7.03 -14.59 10.83
CA ALA A 100 7.11 -13.37 10.02
C ALA A 100 7.09 -12.12 10.91
N PRO A 101 8.24 -11.68 11.46
CA PRO A 101 8.29 -10.60 12.46
C PRO A 101 8.29 -9.18 11.86
N ILE A 102 8.43 -9.08 10.54
CA ILE A 102 8.50 -7.85 9.76
C ILE A 102 7.25 -7.71 8.92
N GLY A 103 6.58 -6.57 8.99
CA GLY A 103 5.48 -6.19 8.11
C GLY A 103 5.96 -5.09 7.18
N LEU A 104 5.60 -5.14 5.91
CA LEU A 104 5.84 -4.05 4.97
C LEU A 104 4.55 -3.72 4.23
N TYR A 105 4.41 -2.45 3.87
CA TYR A 105 3.33 -2.01 3.01
C TYR A 105 3.75 -0.77 2.25
N ASN A 106 3.55 -0.75 0.94
CA ASN A 106 3.94 0.41 0.15
C ASN A 106 2.92 1.54 0.32
N GLY A 107 3.39 2.77 0.54
CA GLY A 107 2.55 3.95 0.78
C GLY A 107 1.59 4.26 -0.35
N GLY A 108 1.90 3.86 -1.59
CA GLY A 108 1.00 3.97 -2.73
C GLY A 108 -0.28 3.12 -2.63
N GLY A 109 -0.26 2.07 -1.78
CA GLY A 109 -1.42 1.24 -1.45
C GLY A 109 -2.44 1.94 -0.56
N ILE A 110 -2.03 2.97 0.18
CA ILE A 110 -2.90 3.79 1.04
C ILE A 110 -3.44 4.95 0.19
N ARG A 111 -4.78 5.04 0.11
CA ARG A 111 -5.47 5.89 -0.87
C ARG A 111 -6.22 7.06 -0.29
N THR A 112 -6.61 6.98 0.99
CA THR A 112 -7.23 8.09 1.70
C THR A 112 -6.99 7.96 3.20
N THR A 113 -7.09 9.10 3.88
CA THR A 113 -7.20 9.20 5.34
C THR A 113 -8.56 8.69 5.79
N ILE A 114 -8.60 8.07 6.97
CA ILE A 114 -9.83 7.82 7.72
C ILE A 114 -9.83 8.77 8.91
N GLU A 115 -10.90 9.54 9.03
CA GLU A 115 -11.15 10.43 10.15
C GLU A 115 -12.32 9.85 10.93
N PRO A 116 -12.07 8.99 11.93
CA PRO A 116 -13.11 8.50 12.80
C PRO A 116 -13.56 9.69 13.65
N LEU A 117 -14.60 10.39 13.18
CA LEU A 117 -15.18 11.61 13.78
C LEU A 117 -15.78 11.33 15.16
N ASP A 118 -16.82 12.07 15.57
CA ASP A 118 -17.41 12.07 16.92
C ASP A 118 -17.67 10.68 17.55
N THR A 119 -17.90 9.64 16.76
CA THR A 119 -18.18 8.27 17.26
C THR A 119 -16.92 7.41 17.45
N GLY A 120 -15.80 7.82 16.85
CA GLY A 120 -14.57 7.04 16.75
C GLY A 120 -14.69 5.80 15.85
N GLU A 121 -15.83 5.59 15.18
CA GLU A 121 -16.11 4.36 14.43
C GLU A 121 -15.40 4.36 13.08
N ILE A 122 -14.91 3.18 12.71
CA ILE A 122 -14.37 2.91 11.38
C ILE A 122 -15.31 1.91 10.72
N THR A 123 -15.79 2.26 9.55
CA THR A 123 -16.67 1.43 8.75
C THR A 123 -15.89 0.63 7.71
N ARG A 124 -16.49 -0.46 7.24
CA ARG A 124 -15.93 -1.29 6.17
C ARG A 124 -15.78 -0.50 4.87
N GLY A 125 -16.71 0.41 4.57
CA GLY A 125 -16.64 1.30 3.42
C GLY A 125 -15.41 2.22 3.46
N GLU A 126 -15.10 2.79 4.62
CA GLU A 126 -13.90 3.62 4.81
C GLU A 126 -12.60 2.82 4.65
N LEU A 127 -12.53 1.60 5.20
CA LEU A 127 -11.38 0.72 5.00
C LEU A 127 -11.21 0.35 3.51
N LEU A 128 -12.29 0.01 2.82
CA LEU A 128 -12.24 -0.31 1.39
C LEU A 128 -11.87 0.91 0.54
N ALA A 129 -12.29 2.11 0.93
CA ALA A 129 -11.85 3.33 0.27
C ALA A 129 -10.35 3.60 0.48
N ALA A 130 -9.85 3.37 1.70
CA ALA A 130 -8.45 3.57 2.06
C ALA A 130 -7.50 2.53 1.45
N VAL A 131 -7.92 1.26 1.38
CA VAL A 131 -7.11 0.13 0.90
C VAL A 131 -7.92 -0.69 -0.12
N PRO A 132 -8.14 -0.18 -1.35
CA PRO A 132 -9.17 -0.69 -2.26
C PRO A 132 -8.78 -1.91 -3.09
N PHE A 133 -7.50 -2.29 -3.10
CA PHE A 133 -7.00 -3.23 -4.10
C PHE A 133 -7.22 -4.71 -3.76
N GLY A 134 -7.96 -5.03 -2.69
CA GLY A 134 -8.39 -6.40 -2.37
C GLY A 134 -7.25 -7.42 -2.37
N SER A 135 -6.08 -6.99 -1.92
CA SER A 135 -4.83 -7.65 -2.27
C SER A 135 -4.47 -8.77 -1.31
N THR A 136 -3.90 -9.84 -1.84
CA THR A 136 -3.51 -10.99 -1.01
C THR A 136 -2.26 -10.67 -0.19
N LEU A 137 -2.32 -10.98 1.09
CA LEU A 137 -1.16 -10.96 1.98
C LEU A 137 -0.20 -12.12 1.61
N LEU A 138 1.02 -11.80 1.18
CA LEU A 138 2.02 -12.78 0.76
C LEU A 138 3.19 -12.85 1.73
N THR A 139 3.70 -14.05 1.97
CA THR A 139 4.85 -14.31 2.82
C THR A 139 6.03 -14.77 1.98
N VAL A 140 7.13 -14.04 1.94
CA VAL A 140 8.34 -14.38 1.15
C VAL A 140 9.56 -14.46 2.04
N THR A 141 10.61 -15.23 1.76
CA THR A 141 11.84 -15.21 2.58
C THR A 141 12.94 -14.41 1.88
N LEU A 142 13.58 -13.49 2.60
CA LEU A 142 14.70 -12.69 2.10
C LEU A 142 15.98 -12.87 2.91
N ASN A 143 17.13 -12.70 2.25
CA ASN A 143 18.39 -12.43 2.92
C ASN A 143 18.52 -10.94 3.31
N GLY A 144 19.47 -10.62 4.19
CA GLY A 144 19.69 -9.24 4.65
C GLY A 144 20.00 -8.26 3.51
N SER A 145 20.78 -8.69 2.51
CA SER A 145 21.10 -7.84 1.36
C SER A 145 19.88 -7.46 0.52
N ASP A 146 18.93 -8.39 0.35
CA ASP A 146 17.72 -8.16 -0.41
C ASP A 146 16.73 -7.31 0.37
N LEU A 147 16.69 -7.44 1.70
CA LEU A 147 15.91 -6.53 2.55
C LEU A 147 16.44 -5.09 2.45
N ILE A 148 17.76 -4.90 2.51
CA ILE A 148 18.38 -3.58 2.36
C ILE A 148 18.09 -3.00 0.96
N LYS A 149 18.30 -3.77 -0.11
CA LYS A 149 17.91 -3.36 -1.47
C LYS A 149 16.42 -3.02 -1.55
N THR A 150 15.59 -3.74 -0.79
CA THR A 150 14.16 -3.48 -0.74
C THR A 150 13.87 -2.10 -0.15
N LEU A 151 14.49 -1.77 0.97
CA LEU A 151 14.35 -0.46 1.60
C LEU A 151 14.95 0.66 0.72
N GLU A 152 16.07 0.40 0.03
CA GLU A 152 16.68 1.33 -0.93
C GLU A 152 15.76 1.69 -2.10
N ILE A 153 15.09 0.69 -2.69
CA ILE A 153 14.12 0.92 -3.75
C ILE A 153 12.90 1.68 -3.21
N GLY A 154 12.44 1.36 -1.99
CA GLY A 154 11.34 2.10 -1.37
C GLY A 154 11.68 3.58 -1.13
N ALA A 155 12.93 3.87 -0.76
CA ALA A 155 13.39 5.21 -0.48
C ALA A 155 13.95 5.97 -1.69
N ARG A 156 13.90 5.42 -2.91
CA ARG A 156 14.49 6.07 -4.09
C ARG A 156 13.68 7.27 -4.59
N SER A 157 12.40 7.39 -4.26
CA SER A 157 11.58 8.51 -4.73
C SER A 157 11.89 9.80 -3.97
N ASN A 158 12.51 10.77 -4.65
CA ASN A 158 12.62 12.16 -4.21
C ASN A 158 12.41 13.13 -5.41
N GLY A 159 11.37 12.85 -6.20
CA GLY A 159 11.09 13.54 -7.48
C GLY A 159 11.56 12.81 -8.74
N GLU A 160 12.20 11.64 -8.58
CA GLU A 160 12.84 10.86 -9.67
C GLU A 160 11.93 9.78 -10.29
N THR A 161 10.89 9.35 -9.58
CA THR A 161 10.03 8.19 -9.92
C THR A 161 8.57 8.40 -9.52
N SER A 162 7.69 7.45 -9.86
CA SER A 162 6.29 7.47 -9.43
C SER A 162 6.15 7.36 -7.89
N ALA A 163 5.50 8.35 -7.28
CA ALA A 163 5.24 8.40 -5.85
C ALA A 163 4.38 7.22 -5.37
N GLY A 164 4.94 6.33 -4.54
CA GLY A 164 4.18 5.24 -3.89
C GLY A 164 4.99 4.02 -3.45
N GLU A 165 6.28 3.99 -3.75
CA GLU A 165 7.20 2.87 -3.44
C GLU A 165 7.73 2.87 -2.00
N PHE A 166 7.69 4.02 -1.31
CA PHE A 166 8.11 4.11 0.09
C PHE A 166 7.37 3.10 0.96
N LEU A 167 8.13 2.39 1.79
CA LEU A 167 7.64 1.28 2.58
C LEU A 167 7.32 1.75 3.99
N GLN A 168 6.06 1.64 4.36
CA GLN A 168 5.60 1.64 5.74
C GLN A 168 5.94 0.27 6.35
N VAL A 169 6.35 0.25 7.61
CA VAL A 169 7.00 -0.93 8.19
C VAL A 169 6.47 -1.28 9.58
N SER A 170 6.53 -2.57 9.93
CA SER A 170 6.46 -3.08 11.29
C SER A 170 7.66 -3.99 11.53
N GLY A 171 8.22 -3.98 12.74
CA GLY A 171 9.35 -4.85 13.08
C GLY A 171 10.68 -4.44 12.45
N LEU A 172 10.78 -3.24 11.88
CA LEU A 172 12.03 -2.64 11.40
C LEU A 172 12.27 -1.28 12.05
N LYS A 173 13.55 -0.92 12.22
CA LYS A 173 13.99 0.45 12.47
C LYS A 173 15.00 0.79 11.39
N VAL A 174 14.63 1.73 10.52
CA VAL A 174 15.44 2.09 9.35
C VAL A 174 15.84 3.56 9.48
N VAL A 175 17.11 3.85 9.22
CA VAL A 175 17.61 5.22 9.13
C VAL A 175 18.01 5.48 7.69
N TYR A 176 17.47 6.54 7.10
CA TYR A 176 17.80 6.98 5.75
C TYR A 176 18.59 8.29 5.76
N ASN A 177 19.51 8.42 4.81
CA ASN A 177 20.15 9.68 4.43
C ASN A 177 19.67 10.06 3.03
N MET A 178 18.64 10.92 2.97
CA MET A 178 18.02 11.34 1.71
C MET A 178 18.90 12.27 0.85
N SER A 179 20.04 12.74 1.38
CA SER A 179 21.03 13.49 0.60
C SER A 179 21.92 12.59 -0.27
N GLN A 180 21.90 11.26 -0.05
CA GLN A 180 22.63 10.32 -0.88
C GLN A 180 21.88 10.03 -2.19
N PRO A 181 22.60 9.62 -3.25
CA PRO A 181 21.99 9.15 -4.49
C PRO A 181 20.96 8.04 -4.24
N ALA A 182 19.95 7.96 -5.11
CA ALA A 182 19.01 6.84 -5.11
C ALA A 182 19.76 5.50 -5.09
N LEU A 183 19.24 4.54 -4.31
CA LEU A 183 19.86 3.23 -4.05
C LEU A 183 21.14 3.25 -3.19
N SER A 184 21.40 4.35 -2.48
CA SER A 184 22.46 4.45 -1.46
C SER A 184 22.04 5.28 -0.25
N ARG A 185 20.74 5.27 0.08
CA ARG A 185 20.13 6.10 1.13
C ARG A 185 20.01 5.37 2.47
N VAL A 186 20.04 4.05 2.53
CA VAL A 186 19.93 3.28 3.78
C VAL A 186 21.24 3.39 4.57
N VAL A 187 21.16 3.96 5.77
CA VAL A 187 22.31 4.12 6.69
C VAL A 187 22.41 2.93 7.64
N SER A 188 21.28 2.53 8.23
CA SER A 188 21.21 1.38 9.12
C SER A 188 19.83 0.76 9.12
N VAL A 189 19.77 -0.54 9.39
CA VAL A 189 18.54 -1.32 9.48
C VAL A 189 18.65 -2.24 10.68
N LYS A 190 17.73 -2.09 11.64
CA LYS A 190 17.51 -3.10 12.68
C LYS A 190 16.22 -3.85 12.42
N ALA A 191 16.25 -5.17 12.55
CA ALA A 191 15.10 -6.04 12.41
C ALA A 191 14.74 -6.71 13.74
N ARG A 192 13.42 -6.86 13.98
CA ARG A 192 12.90 -7.61 15.12
C ARG A 192 13.04 -9.11 14.88
N CYS A 193 13.59 -9.84 15.85
CA CYS A 193 13.73 -11.30 15.74
C CYS A 193 12.36 -12.02 15.76
N GLY A 194 12.21 -13.05 14.93
CA GLY A 194 11.01 -13.92 14.90
C GLY A 194 11.20 -15.23 15.67
N VAL A 195 12.41 -15.80 15.60
CA VAL A 195 12.79 -17.04 16.29
C VAL A 195 13.51 -16.71 17.59
N CYS A 196 12.77 -16.15 18.54
CA CYS A 196 13.31 -15.73 19.84
C CYS A 196 12.21 -15.70 20.90
N THR A 197 12.56 -15.92 22.16
CA THR A 197 11.59 -15.93 23.28
C THR A 197 11.13 -14.52 23.66
N ILE A 198 12.03 -13.54 23.56
CA ILE A 198 11.74 -12.12 23.84
C ILE A 198 12.13 -11.34 22.58
N PRO A 199 11.18 -10.72 21.86
CA PRO A 199 11.47 -10.00 20.64
C PRO A 199 12.37 -8.78 20.88
N THR A 200 13.54 -8.76 20.24
CA THR A 200 14.52 -7.67 20.27
C THR A 200 14.87 -7.22 18.86
N TYR A 201 15.40 -6.00 18.74
CA TYR A 201 15.88 -5.44 17.47
C TYR A 201 17.38 -5.63 17.34
N GLU A 202 17.82 -6.26 16.26
CA GLU A 202 19.23 -6.55 15.95
C GLU A 202 19.62 -5.94 14.61
N GLU A 203 20.89 -5.58 14.43
CA GLU A 203 21.38 -5.05 13.15
C GLU A 203 21.23 -6.11 12.05
N VAL A 204 20.76 -5.70 10.87
CA VAL A 204 20.65 -6.57 9.71
C VAL A 204 22.03 -6.72 9.08
N ASP A 205 22.59 -7.93 9.12
CA ASP A 205 23.82 -8.28 8.43
C ASP A 205 23.54 -8.49 6.91
N PRO A 206 24.14 -7.68 6.02
CA PRO A 206 23.98 -7.84 4.57
C PRO A 206 24.57 -9.15 4.04
N SER A 207 25.59 -9.69 4.71
CA SER A 207 26.37 -10.85 4.29
C SER A 207 25.84 -12.18 4.83
N ALA A 208 24.98 -12.13 5.84
CA ALA A 208 24.36 -13.32 6.40
C ALA A 208 23.45 -13.99 5.37
N LYS A 209 23.86 -15.18 4.91
CA LYS A 209 22.91 -16.19 4.44
C LYS A 209 22.11 -16.61 5.66
N LEU A 210 20.92 -16.04 5.81
CA LEU A 210 20.04 -16.28 6.95
C LEU A 210 19.56 -17.73 6.93
N HIS A 211 20.38 -18.65 7.42
CA HIS A 211 19.99 -20.04 7.56
C HIS A 211 18.99 -20.25 8.71
N HIS A 212 18.74 -19.25 9.57
CA HIS A 212 17.82 -19.38 10.71
C HIS A 212 17.00 -18.13 11.07
N ASN A 213 17.00 -17.10 10.25
CA ASN A 213 16.17 -15.91 10.48
C ASN A 213 15.21 -15.74 9.31
N HIS A 214 13.97 -16.21 9.49
CA HIS A 214 12.88 -15.99 8.56
C HIS A 214 12.53 -14.50 8.55
N HIS A 215 13.19 -13.73 7.67
CA HIS A 215 12.79 -12.35 7.41
C HIS A 215 11.91 -12.35 6.17
N GLN A 216 10.64 -11.99 6.40
CA GLN A 216 9.63 -12.11 5.38
C GLN A 216 9.03 -10.76 5.01
N LEU A 217 9.07 -10.42 3.71
CA LEU A 217 8.44 -9.21 3.20
C LEU A 217 6.95 -9.45 2.95
N PHE A 218 6.17 -8.40 3.15
CA PHE A 218 4.79 -8.31 2.70
C PHE A 218 4.73 -7.15 1.71
N GLY A 219 4.58 -7.42 0.42
CA GLY A 219 4.67 -6.36 -0.58
C GLY A 219 4.20 -6.83 -1.93
N HIS A 220 3.40 -6.00 -2.57
CA HIS A 220 2.91 -6.21 -3.93
C HIS A 220 4.05 -6.40 -4.94
N GLY A 221 4.03 -7.52 -5.68
CA GLY A 221 4.96 -7.81 -6.77
C GLY A 221 4.78 -6.95 -8.04
N TRP A 222 3.98 -5.89 -8.00
CA TRP A 222 3.57 -5.13 -9.20
C TRP A 222 4.44 -3.89 -9.50
N TRP A 223 5.42 -3.55 -8.65
CA TRP A 223 6.14 -2.26 -8.73
C TRP A 223 7.63 -2.37 -9.10
N GLY A 224 8.00 -3.36 -9.91
CA GLY A 224 9.38 -3.51 -10.40
C GLY A 224 10.32 -4.22 -9.42
N TRP A 225 9.77 -4.96 -8.47
CA TRP A 225 10.51 -5.84 -7.56
C TRP A 225 10.83 -7.16 -8.27
N PRO A 226 12.10 -7.49 -8.58
CA PRO A 226 12.45 -8.80 -9.10
C PRO A 226 12.48 -9.79 -7.92
N LEU A 227 11.32 -10.12 -7.34
CA LEU A 227 11.20 -11.20 -6.36
C LEU A 227 11.04 -12.51 -7.13
N ARG A 228 12.08 -13.33 -7.16
CA ARG A 228 11.95 -14.74 -7.58
C ARG A 228 11.11 -15.46 -6.54
N THR A 229 9.84 -15.68 -6.85
CA THR A 229 9.00 -16.64 -6.15
C THR A 229 9.48 -18.04 -6.51
N TYR A 230 9.96 -18.80 -5.53
CA TYR A 230 10.11 -20.26 -5.62
C TYR A 230 8.91 -20.92 -4.94
#